data_AF-A0A920R1J6-F1
#
_entry.id   AF-A0A920R1J6-F1
#
_cell.length_a   1.000
_cell.length_b   1.000
_cell.length_c   1.000
_cell.angle_alpha   90.00
_cell.angle_beta   90.00
_cell.angle_gamma   90.00
#
_symmetry.space_group_name_H-M   'P 1'
#
loop_
_entity.id
_entity.type
_entity.pdbx_description
1 polymer ?
#
loop_
_entity_poly.entity_id
_entity_poly.type
_entity_poly.pdbx_seq_one_letter_code
_entity_poly.pdbx_strand_id
1 'polypeptide(L)'
;MARNLPQVGIACNKAVYESYLAEIDLDRLRQFADFHWKEFDEETSWDSAPETSDQVKSEFIEFTKGLDALIVCHGSPRVDEFVFDVSQRLSLVGELEGDRFAQRIDVEAALVKNIRAVDTTHGSSYPVAEWALGMILIGLRNAGVHFRQMIAGEEWGTSRPKGIA
;
A
#
# COMPACT_ATOMS: atom_id res chain seq x y z
N MET A 1 -36.52 9.75 3.48
CA MET A 1 -35.34 10.62 3.57
C MET A 1 -34.20 9.89 2.92
N ALA A 2 -33.55 10.46 1.90
CA ALA A 2 -32.36 9.84 1.32
C ALA A 2 -31.29 9.71 2.42
N ARG A 3 -30.71 8.52 2.61
CA ARG A 3 -29.61 8.34 3.56
C ARG A 3 -28.43 9.16 3.04
N ASN A 4 -27.98 10.15 3.81
CA ASN A 4 -26.79 10.91 3.48
C ASN A 4 -25.56 10.07 3.87
N LEU A 5 -25.25 9.06 3.05
CA LEU A 5 -24.10 8.19 3.28
C LEU A 5 -22.80 8.96 2.99
N PRO A 6 -21.74 8.75 3.79
CA PRO A 6 -20.41 9.27 3.49
C PRO A 6 -19.97 8.86 2.09
N GLN A 7 -19.40 9.81 1.36
CA GLN A 7 -18.82 9.60 0.05
C GLN A 7 -17.35 9.21 0.22
N VAL A 8 -17.02 7.97 -0.11
CA VAL A 8 -15.67 7.41 0.07
C VAL A 8 -15.09 7.07 -1.29
N GLY A 9 -13.96 7.68 -1.63
CA GLY A 9 -13.27 7.42 -2.89
C GLY A 9 -11.98 6.65 -2.66
N ILE A 10 -11.62 5.75 -3.59
CA ILE A 10 -10.26 5.26 -3.75
C ILE A 10 -9.69 5.66 -5.11
N ALA A 11 -8.47 6.17 -5.11
CA ALA A 11 -7.68 6.43 -6.31
C ALA A 11 -6.46 5.51 -6.32
N CYS A 12 -6.38 4.64 -7.32
CA CYS A 12 -5.26 3.72 -7.52
C CYS A 12 -5.30 3.14 -8.94
N ASN A 13 -4.21 2.52 -9.36
CA ASN A 13 -4.21 1.75 -10.59
C ASN A 13 -5.07 0.49 -10.47
N LYS A 14 -5.43 -0.08 -11.62
CA LYS A 14 -6.26 -1.28 -11.69
C LYS A 14 -5.63 -2.49 -11.00
N ALA A 15 -4.31 -2.65 -11.07
CA ALA A 15 -3.64 -3.78 -10.45
C ALA A 15 -3.83 -3.78 -8.92
N VAL A 16 -3.72 -2.63 -8.27
CA VAL A 16 -4.01 -2.47 -6.84
C VAL A 16 -5.48 -2.76 -6.57
N TYR A 17 -6.40 -2.18 -7.33
CA TYR A 17 -7.83 -2.40 -7.12
C TYR A 17 -8.19 -3.90 -7.16
N GLU A 18 -7.68 -4.63 -8.14
CA GLU A 18 -7.98 -6.05 -8.34
C GLU A 18 -7.27 -6.97 -7.34
N SER A 19 -6.10 -6.58 -6.81
CA SER A 19 -5.30 -7.46 -5.94
C SER A 19 -5.42 -7.16 -4.45
N TYR A 20 -5.66 -5.90 -4.06
CA TYR A 20 -5.62 -5.48 -2.66
C TYR A 20 -7.03 -5.33 -2.06
N LEU A 21 -8.03 -4.99 -2.88
CA LEU A 21 -9.39 -4.75 -2.40
C LEU A 21 -10.24 -6.00 -2.53
N ALA A 22 -10.32 -6.77 -1.44
CA ALA A 22 -11.19 -7.93 -1.39
C ALA A 22 -12.67 -7.51 -1.44
N GLU A 23 -13.46 -8.21 -2.26
CA GLU A 23 -14.89 -7.88 -2.44
C GLU A 23 -15.68 -7.93 -1.12
N ILE A 24 -15.30 -8.84 -0.21
CA ILE A 24 -15.91 -8.93 1.13
C ILE A 24 -15.72 -7.64 1.95
N ASP A 25 -14.60 -6.95 1.81
CA ASP A 25 -14.34 -5.69 2.51
C ASP A 25 -15.03 -4.52 1.83
N LEU A 26 -15.10 -4.52 0.50
CA LEU A 26 -15.90 -3.55 -0.26
C LEU A 26 -17.38 -3.67 0.06
N ASP A 27 -17.91 -4.88 0.18
CA ASP A 27 -19.29 -5.14 0.59
C ASP A 27 -19.58 -4.62 1.99
N ARG A 28 -18.64 -4.77 2.93
CA ARG A 28 -18.75 -4.20 4.28
C ARG A 28 -18.75 -2.67 4.24
N LEU A 29 -17.91 -2.06 3.41
CA LEU A 29 -17.85 -0.60 3.25
C LEU A 29 -19.16 -0.04 2.66
N ARG A 30 -19.69 -0.68 1.61
CA ARG A 30 -20.94 -0.29 0.93
C ARG A 30 -22.18 -0.37 1.83
N GLN A 31 -22.12 -1.05 2.97
CA GLN A 31 -23.22 -1.08 3.95
C GLN A 31 -23.45 0.29 4.62
N PHE A 32 -22.44 1.14 4.70
CA PHE A 32 -22.52 2.42 5.42
C PHE A 32 -21.94 3.62 4.65
N ALA A 33 -21.32 3.43 3.49
CA ALA A 33 -20.76 4.48 2.66
C ALA A 33 -21.15 4.29 1.18
N ASP A 34 -21.14 5.38 0.42
CA ASP A 34 -21.19 5.37 -1.03
C ASP A 34 -19.75 5.33 -1.55
N PHE A 35 -19.38 4.23 -2.20
CA PHE A 35 -17.99 3.92 -2.53
C PHE A 35 -17.72 4.12 -4.02
N HIS A 36 -16.68 4.89 -4.31
CA HIS A 36 -16.26 5.22 -5.67
C HIS A 36 -14.81 4.80 -5.89
N TRP A 37 -14.51 4.17 -7.01
CA TRP A 37 -13.14 3.97 -7.46
C TRP A 37 -12.92 4.76 -8.74
N LYS A 38 -11.76 5.41 -8.83
CA LYS A 38 -11.26 5.98 -10.08
C LYS A 38 -9.85 5.48 -10.33
N GLU A 39 -9.64 4.97 -11.53
CA GLU A 39 -8.34 4.50 -11.99
C GLU A 39 -7.43 5.69 -12.32
N PHE A 40 -6.19 5.60 -11.83
CA PHE A 40 -5.07 6.47 -12.17
C PHE A 40 -3.82 5.62 -12.29
N ASP A 41 -2.84 6.05 -13.08
CA ASP A 41 -1.66 5.22 -13.41
C ASP A 41 -0.36 6.04 -13.33
N GLU A 42 -0.30 6.98 -12.39
CA GLU A 42 0.89 7.77 -12.11
C GLU A 42 2.05 6.88 -11.61
N GLU A 43 3.26 7.17 -12.09
CA GLU A 43 4.44 6.44 -11.65
C GLU A 43 4.64 6.63 -10.14
N THR A 44 4.85 5.53 -9.43
CA THR A 44 4.89 5.52 -7.97
C THR A 44 6.29 5.17 -7.47
N SER A 45 6.73 5.89 -6.44
CA SER A 45 7.96 5.64 -5.70
C SER A 45 7.68 5.60 -4.20
N TRP A 46 8.58 4.99 -3.43
CA TRP A 46 8.56 5.06 -1.95
C TRP A 46 9.19 6.35 -1.43
N ASP A 47 10.14 6.91 -2.18
CA ASP A 47 10.99 8.02 -1.75
C ASP A 47 10.62 9.36 -2.41
N SER A 48 9.74 9.34 -3.41
CA SER A 48 9.41 10.52 -4.21
C SER A 48 7.93 10.58 -4.50
N ALA A 49 7.39 11.80 -4.49
CA ALA A 49 6.01 12.04 -4.88
C ALA A 49 5.81 11.74 -6.38
N PRO A 50 4.61 11.28 -6.79
CA PRO A 50 4.27 11.10 -8.20
C PRO A 50 4.30 12.44 -8.95
N GLU A 51 4.88 12.44 -10.14
CA GLU A 51 4.86 13.60 -11.05
C GLU A 51 3.62 13.55 -11.94
N THR A 52 2.60 14.33 -11.58
CA THR A 52 1.30 14.30 -12.26
C THR A 52 1.18 15.45 -13.27
N SER A 53 0.72 15.12 -14.49
CA SER A 53 0.38 16.13 -15.50
C SER A 53 -0.82 16.99 -15.09
N ASP A 54 -0.92 18.22 -15.60
CA ASP A 54 -2.03 19.14 -15.28
C ASP A 54 -3.41 18.54 -15.61
N GLN A 55 -3.49 17.74 -16.68
CA GLN A 55 -4.71 17.07 -17.10
C GLN A 55 -5.16 16.04 -16.04
N VAL A 56 -4.25 15.14 -15.64
CA VAL A 56 -4.55 14.10 -14.65
C VAL A 56 -4.82 14.73 -13.28
N LYS A 57 -4.09 15.78 -12.91
CA LYS A 57 -4.35 16.54 -11.67
C LYS A 57 -5.76 17.13 -11.65
N SER A 58 -6.20 17.70 -12.76
CA SER A 58 -7.57 18.24 -12.89
C SER A 58 -8.62 17.14 -12.74
N GLU A 59 -8.39 15.97 -13.35
CA GLU A 59 -9.28 14.81 -13.22
C GLU A 59 -9.34 14.23 -11.81
N PHE A 60 -8.23 14.29 -11.07
CA PHE A 60 -8.14 13.89 -9.68
C PHE A 60 -8.89 14.86 -8.77
N ILE A 61 -8.75 16.16 -8.99
CA ILE A 61 -9.50 17.20 -8.27
C ILE A 61 -11.00 17.05 -8.46
N GLU A 62 -11.47 16.84 -9.69
CA GLU A 62 -12.91 16.63 -9.93
C GLU A 62 -13.43 15.39 -9.19
N PHE A 63 -12.61 14.35 -9.08
CA PHE A 63 -12.96 13.15 -8.33
C PHE A 63 -13.06 13.41 -6.81
N THR A 64 -12.20 14.25 -6.25
CA THR A 64 -12.11 14.46 -4.79
C THR A 64 -13.11 15.47 -4.23
N LYS A 65 -13.60 16.42 -5.04
CA LYS A 65 -14.52 17.51 -4.61
C LYS A 65 -15.73 17.05 -3.79
N GLY A 66 -16.28 15.88 -4.09
CA GLY A 66 -17.49 15.36 -3.45
C GLY A 66 -17.25 14.44 -2.25
N LEU A 67 -16.00 14.07 -1.97
CA LEU A 67 -15.65 13.01 -1.03
C LEU A 67 -15.59 13.52 0.41
N ASP A 68 -16.05 12.68 1.34
CA ASP A 68 -15.86 12.87 2.78
C ASP A 68 -14.57 12.16 3.27
N ALA A 69 -14.15 11.10 2.56
CA ALA A 69 -12.89 10.39 2.76
C ALA A 69 -12.27 9.92 1.43
N LEU A 70 -10.94 9.95 1.36
CA LEU A 70 -10.16 9.52 0.21
C LEU A 70 -9.15 8.45 0.63
N ILE A 71 -9.01 7.40 -0.15
CA ILE A 71 -7.98 6.38 -0.01
C ILE A 71 -7.09 6.47 -1.26
N VAL A 72 -5.78 6.42 -1.08
CA VAL A 72 -4.81 6.43 -2.18
C VAL A 72 -3.84 5.26 -2.07
N CYS A 73 -3.30 4.84 -3.21
CA CYS A 73 -2.26 3.81 -3.30
C CYS A 73 -1.44 4.03 -4.59
N HIS A 74 -0.69 3.02 -5.03
CA HIS A 74 0.03 3.04 -6.30
C HIS A 74 -0.88 3.43 -7.48
N GLY A 75 -0.37 4.29 -8.35
CA GLY A 75 -1.10 4.90 -9.46
C GLY A 75 -1.79 6.22 -9.13
N SER A 76 -2.00 6.55 -7.84
CA SER A 76 -2.65 7.81 -7.47
C SER A 76 -1.72 9.02 -7.65
N PRO A 77 -2.25 10.16 -8.12
CA PRO A 77 -1.62 11.47 -7.94
C PRO A 77 -1.38 11.81 -6.46
N ARG A 78 -0.48 12.77 -6.21
CA ARG A 78 -0.23 13.30 -4.86
C ARG A 78 -1.45 14.08 -4.36
N VAL A 79 -1.85 13.81 -3.12
CA VAL A 79 -2.80 14.61 -2.36
C VAL A 79 -2.05 15.79 -1.73
N ASP A 80 -2.09 16.94 -2.39
CA ASP A 80 -1.42 18.17 -1.98
C ASP A 80 -2.39 19.21 -1.39
N GLU A 81 -1.86 20.37 -0.99
CA GLU A 81 -2.66 21.48 -0.45
C GLU A 81 -3.82 21.87 -1.37
N PHE A 82 -3.61 21.85 -2.69
CA PHE A 82 -4.64 22.26 -3.64
C PHE A 82 -5.79 21.26 -3.68
N VAL A 83 -5.51 19.96 -3.60
CA VAL A 83 -6.53 18.92 -3.46
C VAL A 83 -7.34 19.12 -2.16
N PHE A 84 -6.68 19.49 -1.06
CA PHE A 84 -7.37 19.79 0.20
C PHE A 84 -8.24 21.04 0.10
N ASP A 85 -7.78 22.10 -0.58
CA ASP A 85 -8.52 23.35 -0.74
C ASP A 85 -9.77 23.21 -1.60
N VAL A 86 -9.78 22.34 -2.61
CA VAL A 86 -10.96 22.10 -3.44
C VAL A 86 -11.93 21.10 -2.83
N SER A 87 -11.44 20.22 -1.95
CA SER A 87 -12.21 19.11 -1.34
C SER A 87 -12.76 19.49 0.03
N GLN A 88 -13.68 20.46 0.06
CA GLN A 88 -14.19 21.09 1.29
C GLN A 88 -14.87 20.12 2.30
N ARG A 89 -15.28 18.94 1.85
CA ARG A 89 -15.90 17.90 2.69
C ARG A 89 -14.91 16.88 3.23
N LEU A 90 -13.71 16.83 2.66
CA LEU A 90 -12.72 15.80 2.95
C LEU A 90 -12.20 15.97 4.38
N SER A 91 -12.35 14.92 5.19
CA SER A 91 -11.95 14.94 6.60
C SER A 91 -11.00 13.80 6.99
N LEU A 92 -10.73 12.91 6.05
CA LEU A 92 -9.90 11.72 6.21
C LEU A 92 -9.21 11.38 4.89
N VAL A 93 -7.91 11.15 4.92
CA VAL A 93 -7.16 10.57 3.81
C VAL A 93 -6.35 9.38 4.31
N GLY A 94 -6.50 8.25 3.63
CA GLY A 94 -5.82 6.99 3.90
C GLY A 94 -4.81 6.64 2.82
N GLU A 95 -3.69 6.05 3.19
CA GLU A 95 -2.72 5.44 2.26
C GLU A 95 -2.58 3.94 2.58
N LEU A 96 -2.56 3.07 1.55
CA LEU A 96 -2.68 1.61 1.70
C LEU A 96 -1.36 0.80 1.76
N GLU A 97 -0.20 1.36 1.44
CA GLU A 97 1.02 0.55 1.31
C GLU A 97 2.33 1.27 1.69
N GLY A 98 2.37 2.59 1.54
CA GLY A 98 3.49 3.48 1.79
C GLY A 98 4.03 3.48 3.21
N ASP A 99 5.33 3.20 3.36
CA ASP A 99 6.08 3.65 4.53
C ASP A 99 5.97 5.17 4.64
N ARG A 100 5.45 5.68 5.75
CA ARG A 100 5.22 7.11 6.00
C ARG A 100 4.46 7.79 4.86
N PHE A 101 3.35 7.19 4.42
CA PHE A 101 2.49 7.71 3.34
C PHE A 101 3.16 7.79 1.95
N ALA A 102 4.39 7.26 1.79
CA ALA A 102 5.19 7.21 0.57
C ALA A 102 5.13 8.48 -0.30
N GLN A 103 5.21 9.66 0.34
CA GLN A 103 5.17 10.96 -0.32
C GLN A 103 3.90 11.25 -1.16
N ARG A 104 2.87 10.40 -1.10
CA ARG A 104 1.59 10.58 -1.81
C ARG A 104 0.62 11.48 -1.07
N ILE A 105 0.79 11.65 0.24
CA ILE A 105 0.00 12.59 1.04
C ILE A 105 0.93 13.67 1.57
N ASP A 106 0.57 14.93 1.31
CA ASP A 106 1.19 16.06 1.98
C ASP A 106 0.65 16.17 3.42
N VAL A 107 1.32 15.49 4.35
CA VAL A 107 0.87 15.39 5.74
C VAL A 107 0.90 16.73 6.49
N GLU A 108 1.81 17.62 6.13
CA GLU A 108 1.90 18.96 6.72
C GLU A 108 0.71 19.81 6.27
N ALA A 109 0.38 19.78 4.96
CA ALA A 109 -0.81 20.44 4.46
C ALA A 109 -2.10 19.84 5.07
N ALA A 110 -2.17 18.52 5.20
CA ALA A 110 -3.30 17.84 5.84
C ALA A 110 -3.49 18.33 7.29
N LEU A 111 -2.39 18.45 8.06
CA LEU A 111 -2.41 18.95 9.44
C LEU A 111 -2.93 20.40 9.50
N VAL A 112 -2.42 21.28 8.64
CA VAL A 112 -2.86 22.70 8.58
C VAL A 112 -4.34 22.81 8.24
N LYS A 113 -4.85 21.94 7.36
CA LYS A 113 -6.27 21.93 6.96
C LYS A 113 -7.15 21.09 7.90
N ASN A 114 -6.60 20.57 9.00
CA ASN A 114 -7.31 19.70 9.97
C ASN A 114 -7.93 18.44 9.34
N ILE A 115 -7.22 17.86 8.37
CA ILE A 115 -7.56 16.59 7.71
C ILE A 115 -6.78 15.48 8.38
N ARG A 116 -7.46 14.39 8.74
CA ARG A 116 -6.82 13.23 9.35
C ARG A 116 -6.13 12.42 8.27
N ALA A 117 -4.80 12.34 8.31
CA ALA A 117 -4.03 11.42 7.48
C ALA A 117 -3.76 10.13 8.27
N VAL A 118 -4.06 8.98 7.67
CA VAL A 118 -3.78 7.64 8.23
C VAL A 118 -3.13 6.75 7.16
N ASP A 119 -2.34 5.80 7.59
CA ASP A 119 -1.79 4.77 6.71
C ASP A 119 -2.04 3.38 7.31
N THR A 120 -1.64 2.35 6.58
CA THR A 120 -1.66 0.97 7.06
C THR A 120 -0.32 0.58 7.68
N THR A 121 0.29 1.47 8.48
CA THR A 121 1.54 1.16 9.20
C THR A 121 1.41 -0.19 9.91
N HIS A 122 2.46 -1.00 9.80
CA HIS A 122 2.58 -2.38 10.33
C HIS A 122 1.83 -3.48 9.57
N GLY A 123 1.14 -3.20 8.46
CA GLY A 123 0.47 -4.24 7.66
C GLY A 123 1.42 -5.37 7.20
N SER A 124 2.68 -5.03 6.93
CA SER A 124 3.72 -5.97 6.50
C SER A 124 4.67 -6.44 7.62
N SER A 125 4.50 -5.99 8.87
CA SER A 125 5.49 -6.29 9.93
C SER A 125 5.61 -7.78 10.26
N TYR A 126 4.49 -8.49 10.34
CA TYR A 126 4.50 -9.95 10.58
C TYR A 126 5.16 -10.74 9.44
N PRO A 127 4.73 -10.60 8.16
CA PRO A 127 5.37 -11.35 7.08
C PRO A 127 6.85 -10.99 6.91
N VAL A 128 7.24 -9.73 7.12
CA VAL A 128 8.65 -9.32 7.09
C VAL A 128 9.45 -9.98 8.22
N ALA A 129 8.89 -10.07 9.44
CA ALA A 129 9.54 -10.75 10.55
C ALA A 129 9.72 -12.26 10.32
N GLU A 130 8.71 -12.93 9.74
CA GLU A 130 8.79 -14.34 9.35
C GLU A 130 9.88 -14.57 8.30
N TRP A 131 9.94 -13.72 7.26
CA TRP A 131 10.99 -13.76 6.26
C TRP A 131 12.39 -13.56 6.86
N ALA A 132 12.54 -12.57 7.74
CA ALA A 132 13.81 -12.31 8.42
C ALA A 132 14.28 -13.52 9.23
N LEU A 133 13.38 -14.14 10.01
CA LEU A 133 13.69 -15.36 10.75
C LEU A 133 14.08 -16.50 9.82
N GLY A 134 13.34 -16.71 8.73
CA GLY A 134 13.66 -17.73 7.71
C GLY A 134 15.07 -17.55 7.14
N MET A 135 15.43 -16.31 6.78
CA MET A 135 16.75 -15.98 6.25
C MET A 135 17.87 -16.19 7.27
N ILE A 136 17.63 -15.86 8.54
CA ILE A 136 18.57 -16.15 9.64
C ILE A 136 18.81 -17.66 9.75
N LEU A 137 17.75 -18.47 9.73
CA LEU A 137 17.87 -19.93 9.82
C LEU A 137 18.62 -20.52 8.62
N ILE A 138 18.34 -20.04 7.40
CA ILE A 138 19.05 -20.45 6.18
C ILE A 138 20.54 -20.15 6.30
N GLY A 139 20.90 -18.94 6.75
CA GLY A 139 22.29 -18.51 6.92
C GLY A 139 23.02 -19.34 7.98
N LEU A 140 22.47 -19.44 9.18
CA LEU A 140 23.09 -20.15 10.31
C LEU A 140 23.25 -21.65 10.08
N ARG A 141 22.35 -22.27 9.30
CA ARG A 141 22.40 -23.71 9.01
C ARG A 141 23.11 -24.03 7.70
N ASN A 142 23.69 -23.04 7.04
CA ASN A 142 24.28 -23.19 5.71
C ASN A 142 23.32 -23.91 4.73
N ALA A 143 22.01 -23.65 4.89
CA ALA A 143 20.98 -24.46 4.26
C ALA A 143 21.08 -24.40 2.73
N GLY A 144 21.49 -23.25 2.18
CA GLY A 144 21.71 -23.09 0.74
C GLY A 144 22.72 -24.06 0.13
N VAL A 145 23.80 -24.40 0.86
CA VAL A 145 24.76 -25.44 0.39
C VAL A 145 24.09 -26.80 0.40
N HIS A 146 23.44 -27.17 1.51
CA HIS A 146 22.76 -28.44 1.62
C HIS A 146 21.64 -28.62 0.60
N PHE A 147 20.87 -27.57 0.30
CA PHE A 147 19.86 -27.59 -0.75
C PHE A 147 20.47 -27.84 -2.12
N ARG A 148 21.59 -27.18 -2.46
CA ARG A 148 22.30 -27.42 -3.72
C ARG A 148 22.84 -28.86 -3.83
N GLN A 149 23.39 -29.41 -2.75
CA GLN A 149 23.85 -30.80 -2.71
C GLN A 149 22.70 -31.78 -2.98
N MET A 150 21.57 -31.60 -2.30
CA MET A 150 20.39 -32.44 -2.52
C MET A 150 19.85 -32.32 -3.95
N ILE A 151 19.80 -31.11 -4.52
CA ILE A 151 19.39 -30.90 -5.91
C ILE A 151 20.33 -31.61 -6.90
N ALA A 152 21.64 -31.63 -6.60
CA ALA A 152 22.65 -32.33 -7.40
C ALA A 152 22.67 -33.86 -7.17
N GLY A 153 21.84 -34.39 -6.25
CA GLY A 153 21.83 -35.80 -5.88
C GLY A 153 23.04 -36.24 -5.03
N GLU A 154 23.76 -35.29 -4.43
CA GLU A 154 24.87 -35.56 -3.53
C GLU A 154 24.38 -36.02 -2.14
N GLU A 155 25.21 -36.78 -1.43
CA GLU A 155 24.88 -37.27 -0.08
C GLU A 155 24.73 -36.09 0.89
N TRP A 156 23.57 -36.02 1.55
CA TRP A 156 23.24 -34.97 2.50
C TRP A 156 23.77 -35.29 3.90
N GLY A 157 24.55 -34.38 4.48
CA GLY A 157 25.04 -34.47 5.85
C GLY A 157 26.46 -33.92 6.01
N THR A 158 26.99 -33.94 7.23
CA THR A 158 28.43 -33.79 7.44
C THR A 158 29.12 -35.08 7.00
N SER A 159 30.09 -34.96 6.09
CA SER A 159 30.96 -36.09 5.76
C SER A 159 31.57 -36.62 7.06
N ARG A 160 31.27 -37.88 7.41
CA ARG A 160 31.95 -38.53 8.53
C ARG A 160 33.45 -38.43 8.28
N PRO A 161 34.27 -38.05 9.28
CA PRO A 161 35.71 -38.11 9.12
C PRO A 161 36.07 -39.52 8.67
N LYS A 162 36.67 -39.64 7.48
CA LYS A 162 37.26 -40.90 7.05
C LYS A 162 38.48 -41.15 7.93
N GLY A 163 38.30 -41.96 8.98
CA GLY A 163 39.39 -42.48 9.81
C GLY A 163 39.45 -41.88 11.21
N ILE A 164 38.86 -42.59 12.17
CA ILE A 164 39.59 -42.93 13.39
C ILE A 164 39.65 -44.46 13.37
N ALA A 165 40.84 -44.97 13.05
CA ALA A 165 41.19 -46.37 13.20
C ALA A 165 41.40 -46.70 14.69
#